data_AF-A0A7C4R057-F1
#
_entry.id   AF-A0A7C4R057-F1
#
_cell.length_a   1.000
_cell.length_b   1.000
_cell.length_c   1.000
_cell.angle_alpha   90.00
_cell.angle_beta   90.00
_cell.angle_gamma   90.00
#
_symmetry.space_group_name_H-M   'P 1'
#
loop_
_entity.id
_entity.type
_entity.pdbx_description
1 polymer ?
#
loop_
_entity_poly.entity_id
_entity_poly.type
_entity_poly.pdbx_seq_one_letter_code
_entity_poly.pdbx_strand_id
1 'polypeptide(L)'
;MTKPGGPEPLSPPRLLDGRDPGRSEMEEILRGCGIALAAPALDLLWAYHRLLREHNPELNLTRVRNFRRMVLKLYADALLPADRLELPSPLLDLGTGAGMPGIPLKIYRPRLEVLLAESRGRRVAFLETAIARLGLEGVRVVPGRLTAAFETPVAAVITRAVEPIAATLGRVAGCLVRGGLAVFMKGPRCEAEVDTARRRCAAEYALEADHAYTIPGTPYARRLVVFRRLTAPLPERRARALSRNPAPPIVSPQNPTFKDLKRLLTARGIRKSGRALVAGEKAVRDVLARHRAVCRAWVATPEEVPPAAAAELDWIRLDPALFAELDRFGTHRPLLLIEVPPIAPWSPAEGFPPGATVLLPFQDPENVGAAVRSAAAFGAAQVLLLRESAHPFHPKALRASGGAVLEIPLRAGPSLAELPDDLPLIALSAEGEPLERASFPEAFGLLAGLEGPGLPAAWRRRAVRIPMRPGVDSLNAAAAVAVALYAWRRGRE
;
A
#
# COMPACT_ATOMS: atom_id res chain seq x y z
N MET A 1 -2.88 -47.74 24.62
CA MET A 1 -2.82 -46.39 25.24
C MET A 1 -4.09 -45.66 24.87
N THR A 2 -4.84 -45.27 25.89
CA THR A 2 -6.24 -44.86 25.90
C THR A 2 -6.45 -43.43 25.37
N LYS A 3 -7.55 -43.22 24.63
CA LYS A 3 -7.99 -41.90 24.11
C LYS A 3 -8.28 -40.92 25.26
N PRO A 4 -7.92 -39.62 25.14
CA PRO A 4 -8.32 -38.61 26.12
C PRO A 4 -9.83 -38.36 26.04
N GLY A 5 -10.46 -38.24 27.21
CA GLY A 5 -11.91 -38.24 27.44
C GLY A 5 -12.68 -37.13 26.73
N GLY A 6 -13.93 -37.45 26.37
CA GLY A 6 -14.90 -36.52 25.80
C GLY A 6 -15.36 -35.44 26.79
N PRO A 7 -16.05 -34.38 26.31
CA PRO A 7 -16.47 -33.27 27.15
C PRO A 7 -17.58 -33.71 28.12
N GLU A 8 -17.38 -33.44 29.41
CA GLU A 8 -18.40 -33.59 30.45
C GLU A 8 -19.67 -32.75 30.14
N PRO A 9 -20.85 -33.22 30.54
CA PRO A 9 -22.08 -32.44 30.40
C PRO A 9 -22.03 -31.15 31.24
N LEU A 10 -22.39 -30.04 30.60
CA LEU A 10 -22.43 -28.69 31.15
C LEU A 10 -23.37 -28.59 32.35
N SER A 11 -22.80 -28.54 33.55
CA SER A 11 -23.51 -28.01 34.72
C SER A 11 -23.55 -26.47 34.66
N PRO A 12 -24.69 -25.82 34.93
CA PRO A 12 -24.75 -24.36 34.98
C PRO A 12 -23.86 -23.85 36.13
N PRO A 13 -23.12 -22.74 35.94
CA PRO A 13 -22.27 -22.20 37.00
C PRO A 13 -23.16 -21.69 38.15
N ARG A 14 -22.99 -22.27 39.35
CA ARG A 14 -23.61 -21.78 40.58
C ARG A 14 -23.07 -20.38 40.89
N LEU A 15 -23.97 -19.42 41.09
CA LEU A 15 -23.68 -18.04 41.51
C LEU A 15 -23.39 -17.99 43.01
N LEU A 16 -22.53 -17.06 43.45
CA LEU A 16 -22.09 -16.95 44.84
C LEU A 16 -23.18 -16.47 45.83
N ASP A 17 -24.33 -15.94 45.38
CA ASP A 17 -25.36 -15.41 46.30
C ASP A 17 -26.83 -15.63 45.87
N GLY A 18 -27.12 -16.54 44.93
CA GLY A 18 -28.49 -17.01 44.65
C GLY A 18 -29.54 -15.97 44.17
N ARG A 19 -29.19 -14.70 43.95
CA ARG A 19 -30.07 -13.70 43.31
C ARG A 19 -29.84 -13.68 41.80
N ASP A 20 -30.93 -13.61 41.03
CA ASP A 20 -30.82 -13.33 39.61
C ASP A 20 -30.14 -11.97 39.40
N PRO A 21 -29.14 -11.88 38.52
CA PRO A 21 -28.45 -10.62 38.26
C PRO A 21 -29.46 -9.57 37.78
N GLY A 22 -29.33 -8.35 38.31
CA GLY A 22 -30.33 -7.30 38.14
C GLY A 22 -29.78 -6.00 37.58
N ARG A 23 -30.68 -5.08 37.22
CA ARG A 23 -30.38 -3.72 36.78
C ARG A 23 -29.43 -2.99 37.73
N SER A 24 -29.67 -3.06 39.04
CA SER A 24 -28.85 -2.37 40.05
C SER A 24 -27.42 -2.93 40.12
N GLU A 25 -27.23 -4.24 39.95
CA GLU A 25 -25.90 -4.85 39.90
C GLU A 25 -25.14 -4.41 38.63
N MET A 26 -25.83 -4.28 37.49
CA MET A 26 -25.23 -3.69 36.28
C MET A 26 -24.74 -2.27 36.54
N GLU A 27 -25.56 -1.44 37.18
CA GLU A 27 -25.23 -0.07 37.52
C GLU A 27 -23.99 0.00 38.43
N GLU A 28 -23.94 -0.82 39.48
CA GLU A 28 -22.81 -0.87 40.41
C GLU A 28 -21.50 -1.25 39.69
N ILE A 29 -21.54 -2.26 38.83
CA ILE A 29 -20.37 -2.67 38.04
C ILE A 29 -19.92 -1.55 37.09
N LEU A 30 -20.85 -0.88 36.40
CA LEU A 30 -20.54 0.22 35.49
C LEU A 30 -19.96 1.43 36.24
N ARG A 31 -20.53 1.80 37.39
CA ARG A 31 -20.00 2.86 38.26
C ARG A 31 -18.60 2.52 38.76
N GLY A 32 -18.35 1.27 39.12
CA GLY A 32 -17.00 0.78 39.46
C GLY A 32 -16.00 0.88 38.30
N CYS A 33 -16.49 0.94 37.05
CA CYS A 33 -15.69 1.22 35.86
C CYS A 33 -15.56 2.72 35.54
N GLY A 34 -16.08 3.61 36.38
CA GLY A 34 -16.13 5.05 36.13
C GLY A 34 -17.20 5.48 35.13
N ILE A 35 -18.14 4.60 34.77
CA ILE A 35 -19.22 4.87 33.81
C ILE A 35 -20.49 5.19 34.58
N ALA A 36 -20.99 6.42 34.43
CA ALA A 36 -22.26 6.85 34.98
C ALA A 36 -23.30 7.00 33.86
N LEU A 37 -24.35 6.19 33.90
CA LEU A 37 -25.49 6.29 32.98
C LEU A 37 -26.65 7.02 33.67
N ALA A 38 -27.33 7.89 32.94
CA ALA A 38 -28.63 8.39 33.36
C ALA A 38 -29.63 7.23 33.45
N ALA A 39 -30.63 7.33 34.33
CA ALA A 39 -31.60 6.25 34.57
C ALA A 39 -32.24 5.70 33.29
N PRO A 40 -32.73 6.53 32.32
CA PRO A 40 -33.29 6.01 31.07
C PRO A 40 -32.28 5.23 30.22
N ALA A 41 -31.01 5.65 30.19
CA ALA A 41 -29.95 4.96 29.45
C ALA A 41 -29.60 3.61 30.11
N LEU A 42 -29.58 3.56 31.45
CA LEU A 42 -29.40 2.32 32.18
C LEU A 42 -30.57 1.34 31.95
N ASP A 43 -31.81 1.83 31.90
CA ASP A 43 -33.00 1.03 31.60
C ASP A 43 -32.93 0.41 30.20
N LEU A 44 -32.53 1.20 29.20
CA LEU A 44 -32.33 0.72 27.84
C LEU A 44 -31.19 -0.30 27.75
N LEU A 45 -30.06 -0.05 28.43
CA LEU A 45 -28.93 -0.99 28.43
C LEU A 45 -29.32 -2.32 29.12
N TRP A 46 -30.10 -2.24 30.19
CA TRP A 46 -30.66 -3.40 30.88
C TRP A 46 -31.64 -4.18 29.99
N ALA A 47 -32.57 -3.50 29.31
CA ALA A 47 -33.47 -4.12 28.35
C ALA A 47 -32.71 -4.81 27.21
N TYR A 48 -31.68 -4.16 26.68
CA TYR A 48 -30.80 -4.73 25.67
C TYR A 48 -30.05 -5.97 26.18
N HIS A 49 -29.56 -5.94 27.43
CA HIS A 49 -28.93 -7.10 28.05
C HIS A 49 -29.87 -8.31 28.14
N ARG A 50 -31.12 -8.08 28.56
CA ARG A 50 -32.14 -9.13 28.61
C ARG A 50 -32.41 -9.71 27.23
N LEU A 51 -32.58 -8.84 26.22
CA LEU A 51 -32.78 -9.25 24.84
C LEU A 51 -31.61 -10.08 24.30
N LEU A 52 -30.38 -9.63 24.56
CA LEU A 52 -29.15 -10.34 24.20
C LEU A 52 -29.12 -11.73 24.85
N ARG A 53 -29.44 -11.84 26.14
CA ARG A 53 -29.46 -13.13 26.85
C ARG A 53 -30.53 -14.08 26.34
N GLU A 54 -31.74 -13.57 26.10
CA GLU A 54 -32.87 -14.33 25.55
C GLU A 54 -32.49 -14.98 24.22
N HIS A 55 -31.84 -14.23 23.31
CA HIS A 55 -31.54 -14.70 21.95
C HIS A 55 -30.18 -15.40 21.82
N ASN A 56 -29.28 -15.30 22.82
CA ASN A 56 -27.93 -15.87 22.72
C ASN A 56 -27.88 -17.39 22.54
N PRO A 57 -28.72 -18.23 23.19
CA PRO A 57 -28.70 -19.68 23.00
C PRO A 57 -28.89 -20.10 21.54
N GLU A 58 -29.80 -19.44 20.82
CA GLU A 58 -30.16 -19.78 19.44
C GLU A 58 -29.22 -19.14 18.41
N LEU A 59 -28.79 -17.89 18.66
CA LEU A 59 -28.08 -17.06 17.70
C LEU A 59 -26.55 -17.02 17.92
N ASN A 60 -26.08 -17.51 19.07
CA ASN A 60 -24.66 -17.56 19.44
C ASN A 60 -23.99 -16.16 19.27
N LEU A 61 -24.65 -15.14 19.83
CA LEU A 61 -24.30 -13.72 19.73
C LEU A 61 -23.00 -13.39 20.46
N THR A 62 -22.75 -14.03 21.60
CA THR A 62 -21.54 -13.89 22.40
C THR A 62 -21.15 -15.19 23.10
N ARG A 63 -19.85 -15.42 23.23
CA ARG A 63 -19.28 -16.53 24.02
C ARG A 63 -19.25 -16.24 25.52
N VAL A 64 -19.48 -14.98 25.92
CA VAL A 64 -19.44 -14.56 27.33
C VAL A 64 -20.84 -14.76 27.95
N ARG A 65 -20.96 -15.71 28.88
CA ARG A 65 -22.24 -16.09 29.50
C ARG A 65 -22.43 -15.58 30.92
N ASN A 66 -21.33 -15.46 31.68
CA ASN A 66 -21.36 -14.95 33.06
C ASN A 66 -21.73 -13.45 33.06
N PHE A 67 -22.70 -13.07 33.89
CA PHE A 67 -23.28 -11.73 33.93
C PHE A 67 -22.24 -10.63 34.14
N ARG A 68 -21.49 -10.69 35.24
CA ARG A 68 -20.43 -9.71 35.55
C ARG A 68 -19.43 -9.58 34.40
N ARG A 69 -19.01 -10.70 33.79
CA ARG A 69 -18.12 -10.68 32.62
C ARG A 69 -18.78 -10.07 31.38
N MET A 70 -20.08 -10.23 31.17
CA MET A 70 -20.80 -9.54 30.09
C MET A 70 -20.78 -8.03 30.33
N VAL A 71 -21.10 -7.59 31.55
CA VAL A 71 -21.09 -6.15 31.88
C VAL A 71 -19.72 -5.53 31.64
N LEU A 72 -18.66 -6.17 32.13
CA LEU A 72 -17.29 -5.68 31.95
C LEU A 72 -16.80 -5.74 30.49
N LYS A 73 -16.95 -6.89 29.80
CA LYS A 73 -16.33 -7.12 28.48
C LYS A 73 -17.17 -6.68 27.30
N LEU A 74 -18.47 -6.47 27.48
CA LEU A 74 -19.35 -6.05 26.39
C LEU A 74 -19.76 -4.60 26.56
N TYR A 75 -20.26 -4.21 27.74
CA TYR A 75 -20.80 -2.86 27.95
C TYR A 75 -19.73 -1.87 28.40
N ALA A 76 -19.03 -2.13 29.52
CA ALA A 76 -18.00 -1.21 30.01
C ALA A 76 -16.89 -1.01 28.98
N ASP A 77 -16.36 -2.09 28.41
CA ASP A 77 -15.39 -2.05 27.31
C ASP A 77 -15.88 -1.21 26.10
N ALA A 78 -17.17 -1.27 25.77
CA ALA A 78 -17.76 -0.47 24.67
C ALA A 78 -17.90 1.01 25.00
N LEU A 79 -18.16 1.36 26.26
CA LEU A 79 -18.45 2.73 26.70
C LEU A 79 -17.18 3.51 27.07
N LEU A 80 -16.17 2.85 27.64
CA LEU A 80 -14.91 3.50 28.05
C LEU A 80 -14.21 4.33 26.95
N PRO A 81 -14.26 3.95 25.65
CA PRO A 81 -13.75 4.81 24.58
C PRO A 81 -14.47 6.16 24.45
N ALA A 82 -15.78 6.22 24.74
CA ALA A 82 -16.60 7.42 24.54
C ALA A 82 -16.36 8.53 25.57
N ASP A 83 -15.64 8.24 26.65
CA ASP A 83 -15.19 9.24 27.63
C ASP A 83 -13.80 9.79 27.30
N ARG A 84 -13.08 9.14 26.38
CA ARG A 84 -11.70 9.48 26.00
C ARG A 84 -11.62 10.13 24.62
N LEU A 85 -12.62 9.88 23.79
CA LEU A 85 -12.69 10.35 22.42
C LEU A 85 -14.11 10.81 22.11
N GLU A 86 -14.25 12.05 21.65
CA GLU A 86 -15.50 12.49 21.06
C GLU A 86 -15.69 11.76 19.72
N LEU A 87 -16.76 10.97 19.63
CA LEU A 87 -17.08 10.20 18.44
C LEU A 87 -17.99 11.04 17.53
N PRO A 88 -17.50 11.47 16.35
CA PRO A 88 -18.31 12.27 15.44
C PRO A 88 -19.40 11.41 14.78
N SER A 89 -20.49 12.08 14.41
CA SER A 89 -21.67 11.49 13.76
C SER A 89 -21.66 11.78 12.26
N PRO A 90 -22.08 10.85 11.37
CA PRO A 90 -22.51 9.48 11.68
C PRO A 90 -21.33 8.54 12.02
N LEU A 91 -21.57 7.59 12.93
CA LEU A 91 -20.61 6.56 13.34
C LEU A 91 -20.95 5.20 12.72
N LEU A 92 -19.99 4.57 12.05
CA LEU A 92 -20.09 3.18 11.58
C LEU A 92 -19.46 2.21 12.58
N ASP A 93 -20.23 1.28 13.14
CA ASP A 93 -19.72 0.13 13.89
C ASP A 93 -19.44 -1.03 12.92
N LEU A 94 -18.17 -1.20 12.55
CA LEU A 94 -17.73 -2.19 11.59
C LEU A 94 -17.56 -3.56 12.24
N GLY A 95 -18.39 -4.53 11.84
CA GLY A 95 -18.36 -5.87 12.39
C GLY A 95 -19.01 -5.92 13.78
N THR A 96 -20.13 -5.20 13.92
CA THR A 96 -20.85 -4.96 15.17
C THR A 96 -21.25 -6.24 15.92
N GLY A 97 -21.41 -7.38 15.24
CA GLY A 97 -21.74 -8.64 15.89
C GLY A 97 -23.13 -8.61 16.49
N ALA A 98 -23.19 -8.59 17.81
CA ALA A 98 -24.44 -8.47 18.56
C ALA A 98 -24.89 -7.01 18.76
N GLY A 99 -24.13 -6.02 18.25
CA GLY A 99 -24.41 -4.60 18.47
C GLY A 99 -23.28 -3.88 19.23
N MET A 100 -22.05 -4.40 19.20
CA MET A 100 -20.96 -3.96 20.05
C MET A 100 -19.81 -3.35 19.24
N PRO A 101 -19.39 -2.09 19.52
CA PRO A 101 -19.85 -1.21 20.59
C PRO A 101 -21.08 -0.34 20.24
N GLY A 102 -21.65 -0.42 19.03
CA GLY A 102 -22.59 0.55 18.49
C GLY A 102 -23.88 0.77 19.29
N ILE A 103 -24.55 -0.29 19.76
CA ILE A 103 -25.79 -0.18 20.56
C ILE A 103 -25.51 0.46 21.94
N PRO A 104 -24.53 -0.03 22.75
CA PRO A 104 -24.17 0.65 23.98
C PRO A 104 -23.80 2.12 23.78
N LEU A 105 -23.01 2.43 22.75
CA LEU A 105 -22.62 3.81 22.43
C LEU A 105 -23.83 4.69 22.10
N LYS A 106 -24.80 4.18 21.33
CA LYS A 106 -26.03 4.90 21.04
C LYS A 106 -26.83 5.19 22.31
N ILE A 107 -26.97 4.21 23.19
CA ILE A 107 -27.69 4.35 24.45
C ILE A 107 -27.01 5.40 25.32
N TYR A 108 -25.67 5.42 25.34
CA TYR A 108 -24.89 6.39 26.12
C TYR A 108 -24.88 7.79 25.50
N ARG A 109 -24.92 7.89 24.16
CA ARG A 109 -24.92 9.14 23.40
C ARG A 109 -26.14 9.17 22.46
N PRO A 110 -27.34 9.53 22.95
CA PRO A 110 -28.58 9.44 22.16
C PRO A 110 -28.60 10.25 20.86
N ARG A 111 -27.79 11.31 20.76
CA ARG A 111 -27.66 12.14 19.55
C ARG A 111 -26.76 11.54 18.47
N LEU A 112 -26.02 10.47 18.77
CA LEU A 112 -25.13 9.82 17.83
C LEU A 112 -25.94 9.06 16.77
N GLU A 113 -25.73 9.35 15.49
CA GLU A 113 -26.26 8.51 14.42
C GLU A 113 -25.33 7.31 14.24
N VAL A 114 -25.89 6.09 14.20
CA VAL A 114 -25.11 4.86 14.19
C VAL A 114 -25.52 3.94 13.05
N LEU A 115 -24.53 3.53 12.26
CA LEU A 115 -24.65 2.47 11.26
C LEU A 115 -24.03 1.20 11.82
N LEU A 116 -24.80 0.13 11.93
CA LEU A 116 -24.37 -1.16 12.47
C LEU A 116 -24.06 -2.12 11.31
N ALA A 117 -22.79 -2.30 10.93
CA ALA A 117 -22.42 -3.17 9.81
C ALA A 117 -22.22 -4.62 10.25
N GLU A 118 -23.02 -5.53 9.72
CA GLU A 118 -22.96 -6.97 10.01
C GLU A 118 -23.20 -7.83 8.76
N SER A 119 -22.33 -8.83 8.60
CA SER A 119 -22.32 -9.75 7.46
C SER A 119 -23.27 -10.95 7.60
N ARG A 120 -23.64 -11.34 8.82
CA ARG A 120 -24.43 -12.55 9.10
C ARG A 120 -25.91 -12.22 9.23
N GLY A 121 -26.74 -12.76 8.33
CA GLY A 121 -28.18 -12.48 8.27
C GLY A 121 -28.94 -12.70 9.60
N ARG A 122 -28.69 -13.80 10.33
CA ARG A 122 -29.32 -14.03 11.64
C ARG A 122 -28.98 -12.96 12.69
N ARG A 123 -27.79 -12.35 12.60
CA ARG A 123 -27.40 -11.24 13.48
C ARG A 123 -27.99 -9.92 13.03
N VAL A 124 -28.08 -9.68 11.72
CA VAL A 124 -28.80 -8.53 11.15
C VAL A 124 -30.23 -8.50 11.68
N ALA A 125 -30.97 -9.61 11.58
CA ALA A 125 -32.35 -9.70 12.09
C ALA A 125 -32.46 -9.43 13.60
N PHE A 126 -31.49 -9.91 14.39
CA PHE A 126 -31.42 -9.60 15.82
C PHE A 126 -31.18 -8.11 16.08
N LEU A 127 -30.28 -7.47 15.33
CA LEU A 127 -29.99 -6.04 15.47
C LEU A 127 -31.23 -5.19 15.13
N GLU A 128 -31.95 -5.54 14.07
CA GLU A 128 -33.22 -4.88 13.70
C GLU A 128 -34.28 -5.04 14.80
N THR A 129 -34.41 -6.25 15.35
CA THR A 129 -35.29 -6.53 16.50
C THR A 129 -34.88 -5.71 17.72
N ALA A 130 -33.59 -5.60 18.01
CA ALA A 130 -33.07 -4.84 19.13
C ALA A 130 -33.35 -3.33 18.98
N ILE A 131 -33.09 -2.76 17.80
CA ILE A 131 -33.38 -1.36 17.49
C ILE A 131 -34.88 -1.08 17.70
N ALA A 132 -35.75 -1.92 17.15
CA ALA A 132 -37.19 -1.76 17.25
C ALA A 132 -37.70 -1.89 18.71
N ARG A 133 -37.31 -2.95 19.44
CA ARG A 133 -37.76 -3.18 20.82
C ARG A 133 -37.27 -2.11 21.80
N LEU A 134 -36.09 -1.54 21.55
CA LEU A 134 -35.49 -0.50 22.39
C LEU A 134 -35.92 0.92 21.98
N GLY A 135 -36.63 1.08 20.85
CA GLY A 135 -37.01 2.39 20.33
C GLY A 135 -35.82 3.29 19.99
N LEU A 136 -34.72 2.72 19.48
CA LEU A 136 -33.53 3.49 19.17
C LEU A 136 -33.67 4.24 17.84
N GLU A 137 -33.78 5.57 17.89
CA GLU A 137 -33.83 6.43 16.70
C GLU A 137 -32.42 6.70 16.13
N GLY A 138 -32.30 7.00 14.84
CA GLY A 138 -30.99 7.32 14.23
C GLY A 138 -29.99 6.15 14.26
N VAL A 139 -30.49 4.90 14.34
CA VAL A 139 -29.70 3.68 14.19
C VAL A 139 -30.23 2.88 13.02
N ARG A 140 -29.35 2.38 12.16
CA ARG A 140 -29.72 1.45 11.09
C ARG A 140 -28.70 0.35 10.90
N VAL A 141 -29.15 -0.79 10.41
CA VAL A 141 -28.29 -1.94 10.11
C VAL A 141 -27.83 -1.87 8.66
N VAL A 142 -26.53 -2.08 8.43
CA VAL A 142 -25.94 -2.22 7.10
C VAL A 142 -25.63 -3.71 6.88
N PRO A 143 -26.48 -4.44 6.14
CA PRO A 143 -26.29 -5.86 5.94
C PRO A 143 -25.14 -6.15 4.97
N GLY A 144 -24.44 -7.26 5.21
CA GLY A 144 -23.40 -7.77 4.32
C GLY A 144 -21.98 -7.38 4.73
N ARG A 145 -21.00 -7.88 3.97
CA ARG A 145 -19.59 -7.59 4.21
C ARG A 145 -19.26 -6.21 3.65
N LEU A 146 -18.98 -5.25 4.52
CA LEU A 146 -18.56 -3.90 4.08
C LEU A 146 -17.27 -3.97 3.26
N THR A 147 -17.21 -3.29 2.13
CA THR A 147 -15.99 -3.14 1.30
C THR A 147 -15.79 -1.67 0.97
N ALA A 148 -14.70 -1.35 0.26
CA ALA A 148 -14.48 0.00 -0.25
C ALA A 148 -15.58 0.49 -1.22
N ALA A 149 -16.47 -0.40 -1.69
CA ALA A 149 -17.65 -0.06 -2.48
C ALA A 149 -18.83 0.46 -1.63
N PHE A 150 -18.72 0.45 -0.29
CA PHE A 150 -19.68 1.13 0.56
C PHE A 150 -19.36 2.63 0.58
N GLU A 151 -20.24 3.42 -0.02
CA GLU A 151 -19.99 4.84 -0.35
C GLU A 151 -20.80 5.82 0.51
N THR A 152 -21.64 5.34 1.42
CA THR A 152 -22.39 6.22 2.33
C THR A 152 -21.45 6.93 3.29
N PRO A 153 -21.36 8.28 3.27
CA PRO A 153 -20.39 9.01 4.09
C PRO A 153 -20.60 8.82 5.59
N VAL A 154 -19.51 8.65 6.33
CA VAL A 154 -19.49 8.59 7.80
C VAL A 154 -18.34 9.42 8.35
N ALA A 155 -18.56 10.05 9.51
CA ALA A 155 -17.56 10.89 10.17
C ALA A 155 -16.60 10.06 11.03
N ALA A 156 -17.05 8.88 11.50
CA ALA A 156 -16.18 7.93 12.16
C ALA A 156 -16.53 6.48 11.83
N VAL A 157 -15.52 5.62 11.94
CA VAL A 157 -15.67 4.16 12.03
C VAL A 157 -15.11 3.71 13.36
N ILE A 158 -15.82 2.84 14.07
CA ILE A 158 -15.30 2.12 15.22
C ILE A 158 -15.33 0.62 14.95
N THR A 159 -14.33 -0.11 15.42
CA THR A 159 -14.35 -1.57 15.36
C THR A 159 -13.63 -2.20 16.53
N ARG A 160 -14.13 -3.36 16.93
CA ARG A 160 -13.50 -4.29 17.86
C ARG A 160 -13.12 -5.61 17.19
N ALA A 161 -13.20 -5.68 15.87
CA ALA A 161 -12.88 -6.89 15.11
C ALA A 161 -11.38 -7.22 15.18
N VAL A 162 -11.07 -8.50 14.99
CA VAL A 162 -9.69 -9.02 14.96
C VAL A 162 -8.97 -8.73 13.65
N GLU A 163 -9.64 -8.09 12.69
CA GLU A 163 -9.04 -7.73 11.41
C GLU A 163 -7.84 -6.77 11.63
N PRO A 164 -6.72 -6.95 10.90
CA PRO A 164 -5.58 -6.04 11.00
C PRO A 164 -5.97 -4.59 10.65
N ILE A 165 -5.43 -3.63 11.39
CA ILE A 165 -5.74 -2.19 11.23
C ILE A 165 -5.66 -1.74 9.76
N ALA A 166 -4.56 -2.06 9.08
CA ALA A 166 -4.34 -1.65 7.69
C ALA A 166 -5.40 -2.19 6.71
N ALA A 167 -5.90 -3.42 6.94
CA ALA A 167 -6.92 -4.02 6.10
C ALA A 167 -8.28 -3.31 6.29
N THR A 168 -8.64 -3.01 7.55
CA THR A 168 -9.84 -2.25 7.87
C THR A 168 -9.81 -0.84 7.29
N LEU A 169 -8.68 -0.13 7.39
CA LEU A 169 -8.51 1.21 6.81
C LEU A 169 -8.75 1.21 5.28
N GLY A 170 -8.38 0.13 4.59
CA GLY A 170 -8.69 -0.05 3.16
C GLY A 170 -10.18 -0.28 2.90
N ARG A 171 -10.87 -1.05 3.74
CA ARG A 171 -12.32 -1.33 3.58
C ARG A 171 -13.20 -0.10 3.77
N VAL A 172 -12.77 0.86 4.59
CA VAL A 172 -13.57 2.05 4.92
C VAL A 172 -13.22 3.27 4.07
N ALA A 173 -12.27 3.14 3.14
CA ALA A 173 -11.84 4.24 2.27
C ALA A 173 -12.98 4.80 1.37
N GLY A 174 -14.03 4.00 1.13
CA GLY A 174 -15.21 4.41 0.38
C GLY A 174 -16.16 5.36 1.14
N CYS A 175 -16.20 5.26 2.46
CA CYS A 175 -17.21 5.96 3.28
C CYS A 175 -16.62 6.95 4.29
N LEU A 176 -15.40 6.73 4.79
CA LEU A 176 -14.83 7.60 5.81
C LEU A 176 -14.39 8.93 5.19
N VAL A 177 -15.03 10.02 5.62
CA VAL A 177 -14.79 11.36 5.08
C VAL A 177 -13.41 11.90 5.47
N ARG A 178 -12.91 12.89 4.71
CA ARG A 178 -11.67 13.61 5.06
C ARG A 178 -11.82 14.22 6.46
N GLY A 179 -10.80 14.06 7.30
CA GLY A 179 -10.80 14.49 8.70
C GLY A 179 -11.52 13.53 9.66
N GLY A 180 -12.26 12.54 9.15
CA GLY A 180 -12.95 11.54 9.95
C GLY A 180 -12.00 10.57 10.66
N LEU A 181 -12.54 9.86 11.66
CA LEU A 181 -11.77 9.02 12.57
C LEU A 181 -12.02 7.52 12.36
N ALA A 182 -10.97 6.73 12.21
CA ALA A 182 -11.01 5.28 12.29
C ALA A 182 -10.47 4.84 13.67
N VAL A 183 -11.38 4.32 14.49
CA VAL A 183 -11.17 4.01 15.92
C VAL A 183 -11.11 2.50 16.11
N PHE A 184 -9.98 2.01 16.61
CA PHE A 184 -9.71 0.59 16.80
C PHE A 184 -9.64 0.24 18.28
N MET A 185 -10.53 -0.63 18.73
CA MET A 185 -10.51 -1.19 20.07
C MET A 185 -9.68 -2.48 20.06
N LYS A 186 -8.41 -2.38 20.45
CA LYS A 186 -7.42 -3.47 20.36
C LYS A 186 -6.99 -3.98 21.75
N GLY A 187 -6.38 -5.16 21.75
CA GLY A 187 -5.63 -5.67 22.90
C GLY A 187 -4.26 -4.98 23.03
N PRO A 188 -3.52 -5.25 24.13
CA PRO A 188 -2.26 -4.58 24.45
C PRO A 188 -1.07 -4.96 23.54
N ARG A 189 -1.26 -5.88 22.59
CA ARG A 189 -0.19 -6.39 21.70
C ARG A 189 -0.55 -6.06 20.25
N CYS A 190 -0.60 -4.79 19.90
CA CYS A 190 -0.97 -4.33 18.57
C CYS A 190 0.08 -3.42 17.91
N GLU A 191 1.24 -3.21 18.53
CA GLU A 191 2.30 -2.31 18.07
C GLU A 191 2.71 -2.61 16.62
N ALA A 192 2.92 -3.90 16.29
CA ALA A 192 3.28 -4.32 14.94
C ALA A 192 2.16 -4.03 13.89
N GLU A 193 0.88 -4.12 14.29
CA GLU A 193 -0.24 -3.75 13.42
C GLU A 193 -0.30 -2.24 13.20
N VAL A 194 -0.10 -1.46 14.27
CA VAL A 194 -0.07 0.01 14.21
C VAL A 194 1.06 0.48 13.30
N ASP A 195 2.27 -0.04 13.48
CA ASP A 195 3.43 0.31 12.66
C ASP A 195 3.24 -0.08 11.19
N THR A 196 2.64 -1.23 10.94
CA THR A 196 2.29 -1.66 9.58
C THR A 196 1.29 -0.72 8.94
N ALA A 197 0.24 -0.31 9.66
CA ALA A 197 -0.74 0.65 9.18
C ALA A 197 -0.12 2.04 8.94
N ARG A 198 0.70 2.54 9.87
CA ARG A 198 1.43 3.81 9.73
C ARG A 198 2.27 3.84 8.46
N ARG A 199 2.99 2.76 8.14
CA ARG A 199 3.81 2.71 6.92
C ARG A 199 2.99 2.52 5.65
N ARG A 200 2.03 1.60 5.65
CA ARG A 200 1.28 1.22 4.43
C ARG A 200 0.18 2.22 4.06
N CYS A 201 -0.37 2.91 5.05
CA CYS A 201 -1.53 3.80 4.88
C CYS A 201 -1.17 5.29 5.04
N ALA A 202 0.12 5.65 5.17
CA ALA A 202 0.59 7.01 5.40
C ALA A 202 0.03 8.06 4.42
N ALA A 203 -0.22 7.66 3.17
CA ALA A 203 -0.73 8.55 2.13
C ALA A 203 -2.22 8.93 2.32
N GLU A 204 -2.96 8.14 3.10
CA GLU A 204 -4.41 8.31 3.28
C GLU A 204 -4.81 8.51 4.73
N TYR A 205 -3.96 8.14 5.68
CA TYR A 205 -4.25 8.15 7.11
C TYR A 205 -3.03 8.58 7.92
N ALA A 206 -3.27 9.35 8.98
CA ALA A 206 -2.30 9.65 10.02
C ALA A 206 -2.71 8.97 11.33
N LEU A 207 -1.75 8.46 12.10
CA LEU A 207 -2.02 8.05 13.47
C LEU A 207 -2.29 9.31 14.31
N GLU A 208 -3.51 9.45 14.80
CA GLU A 208 -3.98 10.58 15.62
C GLU A 208 -3.62 10.37 17.09
N ALA A 209 -3.94 9.17 17.59
CA ALA A 209 -3.80 8.85 18.99
C ALA A 209 -3.66 7.34 19.21
N ASP A 210 -3.03 6.97 20.32
CA ASP A 210 -2.90 5.58 20.73
C ASP A 210 -2.90 5.47 22.25
N HIS A 211 -4.10 5.30 22.83
CA HIS A 211 -4.30 5.34 24.27
C HIS A 211 -4.33 3.94 24.86
N ALA A 212 -3.39 3.64 25.76
CA ALA A 212 -3.45 2.45 26.60
C ALA A 212 -4.37 2.69 27.82
N TYR A 213 -5.20 1.70 28.14
CA TYR A 213 -6.03 1.72 29.34
C TYR A 213 -6.34 0.30 29.83
N THR A 214 -6.84 0.20 31.05
CA THR A 214 -7.32 -1.06 31.63
C THR A 214 -8.78 -0.89 32.00
N ILE A 215 -9.62 -1.89 31.74
CA ILE A 215 -11.00 -1.89 32.24
C ILE A 215 -10.91 -1.94 33.78
N PRO A 216 -11.41 -0.93 34.51
CA PRO A 216 -11.21 -0.87 35.95
C PRO A 216 -11.75 -2.10 36.67
N GLY A 217 -11.06 -2.52 37.73
CA GLY A 217 -11.39 -3.74 38.48
C GLY A 217 -11.09 -5.04 37.72
N THR A 218 -10.31 -5.00 36.64
CA THR A 218 -9.92 -6.20 35.87
C THR A 218 -8.46 -6.12 35.40
N PRO A 219 -7.82 -7.25 35.04
CA PRO A 219 -6.52 -7.25 34.38
C PRO A 219 -6.62 -7.00 32.85
N TYR A 220 -7.77 -6.57 32.34
CA TYR A 220 -8.01 -6.46 30.91
C TYR A 220 -7.43 -5.16 30.35
N ALA A 221 -6.15 -5.19 30.00
CA ALA A 221 -5.50 -4.14 29.24
C ALA A 221 -6.09 -4.01 27.82
N ARG A 222 -6.16 -2.78 27.34
CA ARG A 222 -6.73 -2.35 26.08
C ARG A 222 -5.90 -1.24 25.46
N ARG A 223 -6.04 -1.10 24.15
CA ARG A 223 -5.56 0.06 23.39
C ARG A 223 -6.69 0.62 22.54
N LEU A 224 -6.80 1.95 22.55
CA LEU A 224 -7.66 2.70 21.63
C LEU A 224 -6.76 3.40 20.62
N VAL A 225 -6.63 2.80 19.44
CA VAL A 225 -5.80 3.34 18.35
C VAL A 225 -6.70 4.12 17.41
N VAL A 226 -6.34 5.37 17.12
CA VAL A 226 -7.15 6.29 16.31
C VAL A 226 -6.33 6.74 15.11
N PHE A 227 -6.87 6.53 13.91
CA PHE A 227 -6.32 7.09 12.68
C PHE A 227 -7.25 8.17 12.14
N ARG A 228 -6.70 9.31 11.74
CA ARG A 228 -7.43 10.36 11.03
C ARG A 228 -7.27 10.18 9.52
N ARG A 229 -8.40 10.24 8.80
CA ARG A 229 -8.44 10.21 7.34
C ARG A 229 -7.91 11.52 6.77
N LEU A 230 -6.88 11.47 5.93
CA LEU A 230 -6.25 12.65 5.32
C LEU A 230 -6.87 13.01 3.97
N THR A 231 -7.49 12.05 3.29
CA THR A 231 -7.97 12.17 1.92
C THR A 231 -9.49 12.08 1.84
N ALA A 232 -10.07 12.66 0.80
CA ALA A 232 -11.49 12.50 0.50
C ALA A 232 -11.86 11.01 0.29
N PRO A 233 -13.12 10.63 0.55
CA PRO A 233 -13.60 9.27 0.29
C PRO A 233 -13.58 8.98 -1.22
N LEU A 234 -13.56 7.69 -1.59
CA LEU A 234 -13.46 7.26 -2.98
C LEU A 234 -14.49 7.89 -3.95
N PRO A 235 -15.77 8.06 -3.59
CA PRO A 235 -16.77 8.65 -4.49
C PRO A 235 -16.46 10.10 -4.84
N GLU A 236 -16.04 10.89 -3.85
CA GLU A 236 -15.67 12.30 -4.05
C GLU A 236 -14.39 12.41 -4.90
N ARG A 237 -13.40 11.56 -4.62
CA ARG A 237 -12.19 11.46 -5.45
C ARG A 237 -12.53 11.08 -6.89
N ARG A 238 -13.43 10.11 -7.08
CA ARG A 238 -13.92 9.70 -8.40
C ARG A 238 -14.59 10.87 -9.11
N ALA A 239 -15.54 11.55 -8.45
CA ALA A 239 -16.24 12.70 -9.01
C ALA A 239 -15.27 13.83 -9.43
N ARG A 240 -14.27 14.14 -8.60
CA ARG A 240 -13.24 15.15 -8.89
C ARG A 240 -12.33 14.74 -10.06
N ALA A 241 -11.98 13.47 -10.16
CA ALA A 241 -11.20 12.96 -11.30
C ALA A 241 -12.02 13.01 -12.60
N LEU A 242 -13.30 12.64 -12.54
CA LEU A 242 -14.23 12.71 -13.69
C LEU A 242 -14.48 14.15 -14.15
N SER A 243 -14.59 15.12 -13.23
CA SER A 243 -14.79 16.51 -13.61
C SER A 243 -13.59 17.08 -14.37
N ARG A 244 -12.38 16.59 -14.07
CA ARG A 244 -11.14 16.98 -14.78
C ARG A 244 -11.02 16.29 -16.13
N ASN A 245 -11.33 15.00 -16.20
CA ASN A 245 -11.27 14.23 -17.43
C ASN A 245 -12.57 13.42 -17.59
N PRO A 246 -13.61 13.99 -18.23
CA PRO A 246 -14.94 13.37 -18.31
C PRO A 246 -15.05 12.27 -19.37
N ALA A 247 -13.99 12.00 -20.14
CA ALA A 247 -14.04 11.04 -21.24
C ALA A 247 -14.54 9.65 -20.76
N PRO A 248 -15.41 8.94 -21.51
CA PRO A 248 -15.86 7.62 -21.09
C PRO A 248 -14.68 6.62 -21.07
N PRO A 249 -14.81 5.49 -20.33
CA PRO A 249 -13.85 4.40 -20.44
C PRO A 249 -13.64 3.96 -21.89
N ILE A 250 -12.38 3.73 -22.26
CA ILE A 250 -12.00 3.25 -23.58
C ILE A 250 -12.24 1.74 -23.60
N VAL A 251 -13.14 1.32 -24.50
CA VAL A 251 -13.54 -0.09 -24.69
C VAL A 251 -13.14 -0.65 -26.07
N SER A 252 -12.56 0.19 -26.93
CA SER A 252 -12.21 -0.19 -28.30
C SER A 252 -10.70 -0.20 -28.50
N PRO A 253 -10.10 -1.29 -29.02
CA PRO A 253 -8.68 -1.34 -29.37
C PRO A 253 -8.34 -0.41 -30.55
N GLN A 254 -9.34 0.12 -31.26
CA GLN A 254 -9.15 1.07 -32.35
C GLN A 254 -9.00 2.52 -31.85
N ASN A 255 -9.31 2.79 -30.57
CA ASN A 255 -9.23 4.11 -29.97
C ASN A 255 -7.79 4.70 -30.09
N PRO A 256 -7.64 5.96 -30.54
CA PRO A 256 -6.32 6.59 -30.73
C PRO A 256 -5.47 6.61 -29.45
N THR A 257 -6.05 6.99 -28.31
CA THR A 257 -5.34 7.04 -27.01
C THR A 257 -4.82 5.65 -26.63
N PHE A 258 -5.63 4.61 -26.77
CA PHE A 258 -5.17 3.24 -26.49
C PHE A 258 -4.04 2.81 -27.45
N LYS A 259 -4.17 3.09 -28.75
CA LYS A 259 -3.12 2.80 -29.73
C LYS A 259 -1.81 3.51 -29.40
N ASP A 260 -1.87 4.76 -28.94
CA ASP A 260 -0.70 5.52 -28.54
C ASP A 260 -0.05 4.91 -27.29
N LEU A 261 -0.83 4.58 -26.26
CA LEU A 261 -0.34 3.88 -25.07
C LEU A 261 0.31 2.54 -25.42
N LYS A 262 -0.31 1.75 -26.31
CA LYS A 262 0.22 0.46 -26.76
C LYS A 262 1.56 0.61 -27.50
N ARG A 263 1.77 1.69 -28.25
CA ARG A 263 3.06 1.98 -28.90
C ARG A 263 4.18 2.21 -27.88
N LEU A 264 3.88 2.73 -26.69
CA LEU A 264 4.85 2.96 -25.61
C LEU A 264 5.45 1.67 -25.05
N LEU A 265 4.90 0.51 -25.41
CA LEU A 265 5.49 -0.79 -25.12
C LEU A 265 6.72 -1.11 -25.98
N THR A 266 7.10 -0.22 -26.90
CA THR A 266 8.24 -0.37 -27.81
C THR A 266 9.16 0.84 -27.77
N ALA A 267 10.46 0.64 -28.00
CA ALA A 267 11.45 1.72 -28.05
C ALA A 267 11.11 2.78 -29.12
N ARG A 268 10.61 2.36 -30.29
CA ARG A 268 10.21 3.29 -31.37
C ARG A 268 9.05 4.19 -30.94
N GLY A 269 8.04 3.64 -30.28
CA GLY A 269 6.90 4.42 -29.80
C GLY A 269 7.29 5.42 -28.71
N ILE A 270 8.20 5.04 -27.81
CA ILE A 270 8.73 5.93 -26.78
C ILE A 270 9.48 7.10 -27.42
N ARG A 271 10.44 6.83 -28.31
CA ARG A 271 11.22 7.90 -28.98
C ARG A 271 10.33 8.89 -29.74
N LYS A 272 9.31 8.38 -30.45
CA LYS A 272 8.41 9.23 -31.25
C LYS A 272 7.49 10.10 -30.39
N SER A 273 7.07 9.61 -29.23
CA SER A 273 6.10 10.30 -28.37
C SER A 273 6.72 11.11 -27.23
N GLY A 274 7.97 10.83 -26.87
CA GLY A 274 8.60 11.39 -25.66
C GLY A 274 7.91 10.95 -24.36
N ARG A 275 7.22 9.80 -24.36
CA ARG A 275 6.44 9.31 -23.20
C ARG A 275 6.73 7.85 -22.89
N ALA A 276 6.50 7.45 -21.65
CA ALA A 276 6.69 6.07 -21.20
C ALA A 276 5.64 5.64 -20.17
N LEU A 277 5.45 4.33 -20.07
CA LEU A 277 4.57 3.70 -19.07
C LEU A 277 5.40 3.09 -17.95
N VAL A 278 5.13 3.52 -16.73
CA VAL A 278 5.66 2.94 -15.50
C VAL A 278 4.65 1.92 -14.98
N ALA A 279 5.11 0.70 -14.74
CA ALA A 279 4.31 -0.40 -14.24
C ALA A 279 4.80 -0.88 -12.87
N GLY A 280 3.87 -1.35 -12.03
CA GLY A 280 4.16 -1.89 -10.71
C GLY A 280 3.92 -0.89 -9.58
N GLU A 281 3.21 -1.35 -8.55
CA GLU A 281 2.69 -0.52 -7.45
C GLU A 281 3.77 0.32 -6.76
N LYS A 282 4.93 -0.28 -6.47
CA LYS A 282 6.05 0.42 -5.83
C LYS A 282 6.66 1.47 -6.77
N ALA A 283 6.94 1.10 -8.03
CA ALA A 283 7.55 2.01 -9.00
C ALA A 283 6.65 3.22 -9.29
N VAL A 284 5.36 2.99 -9.49
CA VAL A 284 4.35 4.05 -9.68
C VAL A 284 4.31 4.98 -8.47
N ARG A 285 4.31 4.43 -7.25
CA ARG A 285 4.31 5.21 -6.01
C ARG A 285 5.58 6.06 -5.85
N ASP A 286 6.74 5.46 -6.09
CA ASP A 286 8.04 6.13 -5.95
C ASP A 286 8.16 7.28 -6.97
N VAL A 287 7.74 7.07 -8.22
CA VAL A 287 7.72 8.09 -9.27
C VAL A 287 6.71 9.21 -8.97
N LEU A 288 5.51 8.89 -8.49
CA LEU A 288 4.53 9.91 -8.08
C LEU A 288 5.06 10.78 -6.94
N ALA A 289 5.81 10.19 -6.00
CA ALA A 289 6.31 10.88 -4.83
C ALA A 289 7.54 11.77 -5.13
N ARG A 290 8.47 11.29 -5.97
CA ARG A 290 9.76 11.98 -6.22
C ARG A 290 9.80 12.75 -7.54
N HIS A 291 9.04 12.30 -8.54
CA HIS A 291 9.10 12.76 -9.93
C HIS A 291 7.75 13.27 -10.43
N ARG A 292 7.00 13.96 -9.56
CA ARG A 292 5.64 14.44 -9.85
C ARG A 292 5.56 15.31 -11.11
N ALA A 293 6.61 16.07 -11.40
CA ALA A 293 6.68 17.01 -12.53
C ALA A 293 6.59 16.32 -13.91
N VAL A 294 7.05 15.07 -14.03
CA VAL A 294 6.99 14.31 -15.29
C VAL A 294 5.72 13.45 -15.42
N CYS A 295 4.93 13.31 -14.35
CA CYS A 295 3.71 12.51 -14.37
C CYS A 295 2.62 13.21 -15.21
N ARG A 296 1.95 12.47 -16.09
CA ARG A 296 0.92 13.01 -17.01
C ARG A 296 -0.45 12.38 -16.79
N ALA A 297 -0.54 11.06 -16.73
CA ALA A 297 -1.82 10.38 -16.57
C ALA A 297 -1.76 9.15 -15.65
N TRP A 298 -2.82 8.94 -14.89
CA TRP A 298 -3.16 7.69 -14.23
C TRP A 298 -3.93 6.80 -15.21
N VAL A 299 -3.36 5.65 -15.54
CA VAL A 299 -3.94 4.70 -16.52
C VAL A 299 -4.39 3.46 -15.78
N ALA A 300 -5.70 3.20 -15.75
CA ALA A 300 -6.29 2.16 -14.92
C ALA A 300 -7.63 1.64 -15.46
N THR A 301 -8.20 0.62 -14.81
CA THR A 301 -9.61 0.26 -15.02
C THR A 301 -10.54 1.30 -14.34
N PRO A 302 -11.84 1.35 -14.67
CA PRO A 302 -12.77 2.32 -14.09
C PRO A 302 -12.92 2.24 -12.56
N GLU A 303 -12.67 1.06 -11.98
CA GLU A 303 -12.77 0.80 -10.54
C GLU A 303 -11.58 1.38 -9.76
N GLU A 304 -10.43 1.54 -10.43
CA GLU A 304 -9.16 1.96 -9.84
C GLU A 304 -9.01 3.50 -9.86
N VAL A 305 -9.73 4.15 -8.93
CA VAL A 305 -9.78 5.60 -8.77
C VAL A 305 -8.39 6.19 -8.44
N PRO A 306 -7.92 7.26 -9.13
CA PRO A 306 -6.60 7.85 -8.90
C PRO A 306 -6.37 8.23 -7.43
N PRO A 307 -5.24 7.81 -6.80
CA PRO A 307 -4.89 8.20 -5.43
C PRO A 307 -4.78 9.73 -5.30
N ALA A 308 -4.81 10.25 -4.07
CA ALA A 308 -4.69 11.68 -3.83
C ALA A 308 -3.43 12.29 -4.48
N ALA A 309 -2.30 11.58 -4.47
CA ALA A 309 -1.06 11.99 -5.14
C ALA A 309 -1.19 12.13 -6.68
N ALA A 310 -2.15 11.43 -7.29
CA ALA A 310 -2.45 11.45 -8.71
C ALA A 310 -3.74 12.21 -9.04
N ALA A 311 -4.37 12.90 -8.07
CA ALA A 311 -5.69 13.53 -8.25
C ALA A 311 -5.71 14.64 -9.31
N GLU A 312 -4.56 15.24 -9.58
CA GLU A 312 -4.39 16.31 -10.57
C GLU A 312 -3.89 15.79 -11.93
N LEU A 313 -3.70 14.47 -12.09
CA LEU A 313 -3.32 13.84 -13.36
C LEU A 313 -4.55 13.54 -14.20
N ASP A 314 -4.36 13.40 -15.51
CA ASP A 314 -5.40 12.86 -16.38
C ASP A 314 -5.76 11.43 -15.96
N TRP A 315 -7.05 11.09 -15.96
CA TRP A 315 -7.49 9.73 -15.65
C TRP A 315 -7.94 9.00 -16.91
N ILE A 316 -7.03 8.20 -17.46
CA ILE A 316 -7.31 7.34 -18.61
C ILE A 316 -7.88 6.01 -18.10
N ARG A 317 -9.14 5.76 -18.42
CA ARG A 317 -9.85 4.54 -18.04
C ARG A 317 -9.92 3.60 -19.23
N LEU A 318 -9.49 2.36 -19.03
CA LEU A 318 -9.52 1.28 -20.03
C LEU A 318 -10.40 0.16 -19.51
N ASP A 319 -11.13 -0.53 -20.37
CA ASP A 319 -11.75 -1.78 -19.96
C ASP A 319 -10.68 -2.83 -19.54
N PRO A 320 -11.04 -3.85 -18.74
CA PRO A 320 -10.07 -4.80 -18.21
C PRO A 320 -9.23 -5.55 -19.27
N ALA A 321 -9.79 -5.83 -20.45
CA ALA A 321 -9.06 -6.55 -21.50
C ALA A 321 -8.00 -5.67 -22.15
N LEU A 322 -8.34 -4.42 -22.49
CA LEU A 322 -7.38 -3.46 -23.02
C LEU A 322 -6.31 -3.09 -21.98
N PHE A 323 -6.69 -2.96 -20.70
CA PHE A 323 -5.72 -2.72 -19.63
C PHE A 323 -4.68 -3.86 -19.54
N ALA A 324 -5.13 -5.11 -19.60
CA ALA A 324 -4.25 -6.28 -19.54
C ALA A 324 -3.23 -6.33 -20.69
N GLU A 325 -3.55 -5.78 -21.87
CA GLU A 325 -2.58 -5.66 -22.97
C GLU A 325 -1.44 -4.68 -22.67
N LEU A 326 -1.69 -3.63 -21.87
CA LEU A 326 -0.67 -2.66 -21.46
C LEU A 326 0.14 -3.14 -20.26
N ASP A 327 -0.49 -3.83 -19.32
CA ASP A 327 0.14 -4.39 -18.13
C ASP A 327 0.91 -5.69 -18.46
N ARG A 328 1.99 -5.55 -19.23
CA ARG A 328 2.82 -6.67 -19.72
C ARG A 328 3.38 -7.59 -18.63
N PHE A 329 3.33 -7.16 -17.37
CA PHE A 329 3.87 -7.92 -16.25
C PHE A 329 2.79 -8.54 -15.36
N GLY A 330 1.51 -8.42 -15.73
CA GLY A 330 0.39 -8.98 -14.96
C GLY A 330 0.35 -8.46 -13.52
N THR A 331 0.66 -7.17 -13.33
CA THR A 331 0.62 -6.56 -12.00
C THR A 331 -0.81 -6.42 -11.48
N HIS A 332 -1.80 -6.30 -12.37
CA HIS A 332 -3.19 -5.95 -12.07
C HIS A 332 -3.29 -4.67 -11.23
N ARG A 333 -2.33 -3.77 -11.39
CA ARG A 333 -2.22 -2.49 -10.68
C ARG A 333 -2.12 -1.35 -11.69
N PRO A 334 -2.70 -0.18 -11.39
CA PRO A 334 -2.65 0.98 -12.29
C PRO A 334 -1.25 1.33 -12.78
N LEU A 335 -1.18 1.78 -14.03
CA LEU A 335 0.03 2.26 -14.68
C LEU A 335 0.11 3.78 -14.58
N LEU A 336 1.32 4.32 -14.68
CA LEU A 336 1.56 5.76 -14.70
C LEU A 336 2.19 6.15 -16.03
N LEU A 337 1.51 7.05 -16.75
CA LEU A 337 2.07 7.69 -17.93
C LEU A 337 2.96 8.85 -17.51
N ILE A 338 4.22 8.81 -17.94
CA ILE A 338 5.21 9.86 -17.70
C ILE A 338 5.70 10.46 -19.02
N GLU A 339 6.13 11.71 -18.96
CA GLU A 339 6.98 12.32 -19.95
C GLU A 339 8.42 11.88 -19.74
N VAL A 340 9.11 11.52 -20.82
CA VAL A 340 10.51 11.10 -20.77
C VAL A 340 11.39 12.34 -20.70
N PRO A 341 12.24 12.49 -19.67
CA PRO A 341 13.22 13.57 -19.63
C PRO A 341 14.10 13.55 -20.88
N PRO A 342 14.46 14.72 -21.44
CA PRO A 342 15.30 14.79 -22.63
C PRO A 342 16.67 14.15 -22.37
N ILE A 343 17.11 13.31 -23.29
CA ILE A 343 18.43 12.67 -23.26
C ILE A 343 19.33 13.43 -24.21
N ALA A 344 20.18 14.30 -23.67
CA ALA A 344 21.05 15.15 -24.48
C ALA A 344 22.13 14.31 -25.20
N PRO A 345 22.46 14.64 -26.46
CA PRO A 345 23.58 14.00 -27.14
C PRO A 345 24.88 14.29 -26.39
N TRP A 346 25.82 13.36 -26.45
CA TRP A 346 27.18 13.54 -25.99
C TRP A 346 28.14 13.29 -27.15
N SER A 347 29.20 14.09 -27.19
CA SER A 347 30.28 13.96 -28.17
C SER A 347 31.61 13.63 -27.49
N PRO A 348 32.50 12.87 -28.15
CA PRO A 348 33.82 12.54 -27.62
C PRO A 348 34.66 13.77 -27.22
N ALA A 349 34.47 14.92 -27.89
CA ALA A 349 35.17 16.16 -27.60
C ALA A 349 34.84 16.74 -26.21
N GLU A 350 33.69 16.38 -25.63
CA GLU A 350 33.34 16.79 -24.25
C GLU A 350 34.13 16.02 -23.18
N GLY A 351 34.70 14.86 -23.54
CA GLY A 351 35.32 13.95 -22.60
C GLY A 351 34.32 13.38 -21.58
N PHE A 352 34.85 12.85 -20.48
CA PHE A 352 34.04 12.35 -19.37
C PHE A 352 34.14 13.28 -18.16
N PRO A 353 33.04 13.49 -17.42
CA PRO A 353 33.09 14.16 -16.13
C PRO A 353 33.89 13.32 -15.12
N PRO A 354 34.36 13.94 -14.01
CA PRO A 354 34.97 13.21 -12.91
C PRO A 354 34.08 12.07 -12.41
N GLY A 355 34.67 10.88 -12.27
CA GLY A 355 34.00 9.63 -11.94
C GLY A 355 33.83 8.69 -13.13
N ALA A 356 33.05 7.63 -12.92
CA ALA A 356 32.74 6.66 -13.96
C ALA A 356 31.60 7.17 -14.86
N THR A 357 31.82 7.24 -16.16
CA THR A 357 30.75 7.28 -17.18
C THR A 357 30.50 5.86 -17.65
N VAL A 358 29.29 5.32 -17.49
CA VAL A 358 29.00 3.94 -17.93
C VAL A 358 28.49 3.94 -19.36
N LEU A 359 29.19 3.27 -20.28
CA LEU A 359 28.81 3.16 -21.68
C LEU A 359 28.04 1.85 -21.89
N LEU A 360 26.78 1.96 -22.33
CA LEU A 360 25.88 0.82 -22.50
C LEU A 360 25.56 0.60 -23.99
N PRO A 361 26.03 -0.52 -24.59
CA PRO A 361 25.63 -0.97 -25.93
C PRO A 361 24.50 -2.03 -25.89
N PHE A 362 23.84 -2.24 -24.75
CA PHE A 362 22.96 -3.38 -24.54
C PHE A 362 21.65 -3.30 -25.33
N GLN A 363 21.38 -4.30 -26.16
CA GLN A 363 20.14 -4.39 -26.93
C GLN A 363 18.95 -4.89 -26.11
N ASP A 364 19.19 -5.61 -25.00
CA ASP A 364 18.13 -6.02 -24.08
C ASP A 364 17.82 -4.89 -23.08
N PRO A 365 16.57 -4.36 -23.07
CA PRO A 365 16.21 -3.30 -22.14
C PRO A 365 16.33 -3.71 -20.66
N GLU A 366 16.18 -5.00 -20.32
CA GLU A 366 16.33 -5.45 -18.94
C GLU A 366 17.77 -5.26 -18.43
N ASN A 367 18.75 -5.64 -19.25
CA ASN A 367 20.17 -5.37 -18.97
C ASN A 367 20.48 -3.87 -18.91
N VAL A 368 19.91 -3.03 -19.79
CA VAL A 368 20.04 -1.57 -19.71
C VAL A 368 19.56 -1.07 -18.35
N GLY A 369 18.34 -1.45 -17.95
CA GLY A 369 17.77 -1.01 -16.68
C GLY A 369 18.57 -1.47 -15.47
N ALA A 370 19.01 -2.73 -15.45
CA ALA A 370 19.83 -3.28 -14.38
C ALA A 370 21.19 -2.57 -14.27
N ALA A 371 21.85 -2.29 -15.40
CA ALA A 371 23.13 -1.57 -15.40
C ALA A 371 22.98 -0.10 -14.97
N VAL A 372 21.92 0.59 -15.41
CA VAL A 372 21.60 1.96 -14.95
C VAL A 372 21.39 2.00 -13.43
N ARG A 373 20.70 1.00 -12.88
CA ARG A 373 20.52 0.88 -11.42
C ARG A 373 21.84 0.70 -10.70
N SER A 374 22.72 -0.17 -11.21
CA SER A 374 24.07 -0.34 -10.65
C SER A 374 24.88 0.95 -10.73
N ALA A 375 24.84 1.64 -11.88
CA ALA A 375 25.49 2.93 -12.08
C ALA A 375 25.03 3.96 -11.04
N ALA A 376 23.72 4.11 -10.83
CA ALA A 376 23.17 4.99 -9.82
C ALA A 376 23.58 4.58 -8.39
N ALA A 377 23.50 3.28 -8.07
CA ALA A 377 23.82 2.78 -6.73
C ALA A 377 25.29 2.98 -6.33
N PHE A 378 26.22 2.86 -7.27
CA PHE A 378 27.65 3.06 -7.03
C PHE A 378 28.13 4.50 -7.29
N GLY A 379 27.21 5.42 -7.61
CA GLY A 379 27.52 6.83 -7.79
C GLY A 379 28.33 7.13 -9.05
N ALA A 380 28.07 6.41 -10.15
CA ALA A 380 28.57 6.79 -11.48
C ALA A 380 28.08 8.21 -11.84
N ALA A 381 28.93 8.97 -12.53
CA ALA A 381 28.64 10.37 -12.86
C ALA A 381 27.51 10.50 -13.88
N GLN A 382 27.45 9.59 -14.84
CA GLN A 382 26.42 9.54 -15.87
C GLN A 382 26.40 8.17 -16.57
N VAL A 383 25.35 7.90 -17.33
CA VAL A 383 25.25 6.76 -18.23
C VAL A 383 25.15 7.26 -19.67
N LEU A 384 26.05 6.77 -20.52
CA LEU A 384 26.06 7.01 -21.95
C LEU A 384 25.41 5.83 -22.67
N LEU A 385 24.23 6.06 -23.24
CA LEU A 385 23.49 5.08 -24.02
C LEU A 385 23.99 5.13 -25.46
N LEU A 386 24.74 4.12 -25.88
CA LEU A 386 25.24 4.02 -27.25
C LEU A 386 24.09 3.77 -28.22
N ARG A 387 24.30 4.01 -29.52
CA ARG A 387 23.25 3.92 -30.55
C ARG A 387 22.56 2.55 -30.60
N GLU A 388 23.28 1.49 -30.28
CA GLU A 388 22.81 0.10 -30.22
C GLU A 388 21.91 -0.18 -29.01
N SER A 389 21.99 0.68 -27.99
CA SER A 389 21.28 0.47 -26.73
C SER A 389 19.77 0.44 -26.92
N ALA A 390 19.13 -0.50 -26.23
CA ALA A 390 17.72 -0.42 -25.93
C ALA A 390 17.38 0.88 -25.20
N HIS A 391 16.15 1.35 -25.38
CA HIS A 391 15.70 2.59 -24.78
C HIS A 391 15.56 2.42 -23.24
N PRO A 392 16.13 3.32 -22.42
CA PRO A 392 16.14 3.20 -20.95
C PRO A 392 14.74 3.30 -20.33
N PHE A 393 13.82 3.99 -21.00
CA PHE A 393 12.41 4.10 -20.58
C PHE A 393 11.50 3.00 -21.13
N HIS A 394 12.06 1.94 -21.74
CA HIS A 394 11.27 0.77 -22.08
C HIS A 394 10.68 0.14 -20.81
N PRO A 395 9.45 -0.43 -20.82
CA PRO A 395 8.83 -0.96 -19.59
C PRO A 395 9.71 -1.98 -18.83
N LYS A 396 10.42 -2.86 -19.54
CA LYS A 396 11.39 -3.80 -18.94
C LYS A 396 12.57 -3.08 -18.27
N ALA A 397 13.12 -2.05 -18.92
CA ALA A 397 14.23 -1.27 -18.39
C ALA A 397 13.82 -0.44 -17.17
N LEU A 398 12.67 0.24 -17.23
CA LEU A 398 12.10 0.96 -16.09
C LEU A 398 11.93 0.05 -14.88
N ARG A 399 11.33 -1.14 -15.07
CA ARG A 399 11.13 -2.12 -14.01
C ARG A 399 12.46 -2.60 -13.43
N ALA A 400 13.41 -3.02 -14.26
CA ALA A 400 14.72 -3.50 -13.82
C ALA A 400 15.53 -2.42 -13.09
N SER A 401 15.40 -1.16 -13.53
CA SER A 401 16.10 -0.02 -12.93
C SER A 401 15.59 0.37 -11.55
N GLY A 402 14.34 -0.02 -11.20
CA GLY A 402 13.69 0.43 -9.98
C GLY A 402 13.50 1.95 -9.90
N GLY A 403 13.39 2.63 -11.05
CA GLY A 403 13.27 4.08 -11.14
C GLY A 403 14.59 4.85 -11.28
N ALA A 404 15.75 4.18 -11.18
CA ALA A 404 17.06 4.81 -11.27
C ALA A 404 17.29 5.57 -12.60
N VAL A 405 16.60 5.20 -13.68
CA VAL A 405 16.64 5.93 -14.98
C VAL A 405 16.15 7.37 -14.90
N LEU A 406 15.43 7.75 -13.83
CA LEU A 406 15.00 9.13 -13.57
C LEU A 406 15.93 9.88 -12.62
N GLU A 407 16.91 9.19 -12.03
CA GLU A 407 17.78 9.74 -10.97
C GLU A 407 19.19 10.06 -11.50
N ILE A 408 19.75 9.18 -12.34
CA ILE A 408 21.11 9.35 -12.90
C ILE A 408 21.06 10.10 -14.25
N PRO A 409 22.01 11.00 -14.53
CA PRO A 409 22.11 11.66 -15.84
C PRO A 409 22.29 10.64 -16.97
N LEU A 410 21.42 10.72 -17.97
CA LEU A 410 21.49 9.91 -19.19
C LEU A 410 21.92 10.79 -20.37
N ARG A 411 22.87 10.30 -21.16
CA ARG A 411 23.33 10.93 -22.41
C ARG A 411 23.19 9.96 -23.57
N ALA A 412 22.94 10.49 -24.77
CA ALA A 412 22.91 9.70 -26.00
C ALA A 412 24.28 9.73 -26.66
N GLY A 413 24.94 8.57 -26.74
CA GLY A 413 26.26 8.42 -27.36
C GLY A 413 26.20 7.99 -28.82
N PRO A 414 27.34 8.04 -29.51
CA PRO A 414 27.46 7.53 -30.87
C PRO A 414 27.33 5.99 -30.90
N SER A 415 27.47 5.39 -32.08
CA SER A 415 27.67 3.94 -32.16
C SER A 415 28.98 3.53 -31.52
N LEU A 416 29.01 2.31 -30.98
CA LEU A 416 30.23 1.71 -30.48
C LEU A 416 31.39 1.78 -31.48
N ALA A 417 31.13 1.58 -32.78
CA ALA A 417 32.14 1.61 -33.83
C ALA A 417 32.66 3.02 -34.16
N GLU A 418 31.96 4.06 -33.72
CA GLU A 418 32.28 5.47 -33.95
C GLU A 418 33.02 6.09 -32.74
N LEU A 419 33.23 5.33 -31.66
CA LEU A 419 33.98 5.80 -30.51
C LEU A 419 35.49 5.88 -30.85
N PRO A 420 36.16 7.00 -30.54
CA PRO A 420 37.60 7.12 -30.72
C PRO A 420 38.40 6.12 -29.88
N ASP A 421 39.46 5.59 -30.48
CA ASP A 421 40.35 4.62 -29.84
C ASP A 421 41.16 5.20 -28.66
N ASP A 422 41.35 6.51 -28.63
CA ASP A 422 42.14 7.25 -27.63
C ASP A 422 41.35 7.70 -26.39
N LEU A 423 40.04 7.46 -26.36
CA LEU A 423 39.21 7.76 -25.19
C LEU A 423 39.74 7.05 -23.93
N PRO A 424 39.64 7.68 -22.74
CA PRO A 424 40.01 7.06 -21.47
C PRO A 424 38.97 6.01 -21.05
N LEU A 425 38.91 4.91 -21.80
CA LEU A 425 37.99 3.79 -21.61
C LEU A 425 38.67 2.62 -20.89
N ILE A 426 37.91 2.02 -19.97
CA ILE A 426 38.16 0.71 -19.39
C ILE A 426 37.04 -0.20 -19.89
N ALA A 427 37.39 -1.20 -20.69
CA ALA A 427 36.43 -2.13 -21.27
C ALA A 427 36.34 -3.42 -20.45
N LEU A 428 35.14 -3.97 -20.27
CA LEU A 428 34.98 -5.30 -19.69
C LEU A 428 35.17 -6.37 -20.76
N SER A 429 36.17 -7.24 -20.58
CA SER A 429 36.48 -8.35 -21.50
C SER A 429 37.11 -9.52 -20.76
N ALA A 430 36.82 -10.75 -21.17
CA ALA A 430 37.43 -11.95 -20.60
C ALA A 430 38.96 -12.00 -20.80
N GLU A 431 39.48 -11.36 -21.85
CA GLU A 431 40.91 -11.31 -22.19
C GLU A 431 41.68 -10.21 -21.44
N GLY A 432 40.99 -9.37 -20.66
CA GLY A 432 41.59 -8.24 -19.95
C GLY A 432 42.43 -8.65 -18.73
N GLU A 433 43.09 -7.67 -18.11
CA GLU A 433 43.78 -7.86 -16.82
C GLU A 433 42.79 -8.12 -15.68
N PRO A 434 43.13 -8.88 -14.63
CA PRO A 434 42.24 -9.10 -13.49
C PRO A 434 41.77 -7.77 -12.88
N LEU A 435 40.46 -7.63 -12.69
CA LEU A 435 39.81 -6.43 -12.16
C LEU A 435 40.40 -5.97 -10.82
N GLU A 436 40.93 -6.89 -10.00
CA GLU A 436 41.57 -6.60 -8.72
C GLU A 436 42.85 -5.78 -8.86
N ARG A 437 43.48 -5.82 -10.04
CA ARG A 437 44.70 -5.07 -10.37
C ARG A 437 44.42 -3.83 -11.21
N ALA A 438 43.16 -3.55 -11.52
CA ALA A 438 42.78 -2.42 -12.34
C ALA A 438 43.00 -1.10 -11.58
N SER A 439 43.58 -0.12 -12.27
CA SER A 439 43.65 1.26 -11.80
C SER A 439 42.60 2.09 -12.52
N PHE A 440 41.75 2.77 -11.77
CA PHE A 440 40.68 3.61 -12.30
C PHE A 440 41.10 5.09 -12.30
N PRO A 441 41.11 5.77 -13.47
CA PRO A 441 41.38 7.20 -13.53
C PRO A 441 40.34 8.04 -12.78
N GLU A 442 40.67 9.32 -12.55
CA GLU A 442 39.73 10.26 -11.92
C GLU A 442 38.44 10.42 -12.74
N ALA A 443 38.56 10.54 -14.06
CA ALA A 443 37.49 10.56 -15.04
C ALA A 443 37.75 9.49 -16.10
N PHE A 444 36.80 8.57 -16.30
CA PHE A 444 36.93 7.49 -17.27
C PHE A 444 35.57 6.97 -17.73
N GLY A 445 35.56 6.31 -18.88
CA GLY A 445 34.41 5.56 -19.34
C GLY A 445 34.56 4.08 -19.03
N LEU A 446 33.54 3.48 -18.41
CA LEU A 446 33.41 2.04 -18.24
C LEU A 446 32.58 1.48 -19.40
N LEU A 447 33.22 0.84 -20.37
CA LEU A 447 32.54 0.17 -21.47
C LEU A 447 32.05 -1.20 -21.01
N ALA A 448 30.73 -1.35 -20.98
CA ALA A 448 30.10 -2.61 -20.63
C ALA A 448 30.46 -3.72 -21.62
N GLY A 449 30.48 -4.97 -21.14
CA GLY A 449 30.98 -6.11 -21.91
C GLY A 449 30.30 -6.26 -23.27
N LEU A 450 31.10 -6.52 -24.30
CA LEU A 450 30.65 -6.74 -25.66
C LEU A 450 30.42 -8.24 -25.91
N GLU A 451 29.25 -8.58 -26.46
CA GLU A 451 29.02 -9.89 -27.08
C GLU A 451 29.41 -9.77 -28.57
N GLY A 452 30.35 -10.61 -29.05
CA GLY A 452 30.74 -10.65 -30.47
C GLY A 452 32.13 -10.08 -30.79
N PRO A 453 32.32 -9.35 -31.93
CA PRO A 453 33.47 -9.43 -32.86
C PRO A 453 34.86 -8.98 -32.34
N GLY A 454 35.04 -8.79 -31.04
CA GLY A 454 36.29 -8.40 -30.41
C GLY A 454 36.46 -6.89 -30.27
N LEU A 455 37.13 -6.47 -29.21
CA LEU A 455 37.43 -5.06 -28.93
C LEU A 455 38.50 -4.51 -29.89
N PRO A 456 38.51 -3.20 -30.22
CA PRO A 456 39.65 -2.52 -30.82
C PRO A 456 40.95 -2.71 -30.00
N ALA A 457 42.10 -2.70 -30.67
CA ALA A 457 43.40 -2.95 -30.04
C ALA A 457 43.73 -1.94 -28.92
N ALA A 458 43.29 -0.69 -29.06
CA ALA A 458 43.48 0.34 -28.05
C ALA A 458 42.73 0.00 -26.74
N TRP A 459 41.50 -0.48 -26.84
CA TRP A 459 40.68 -0.82 -25.68
C TRP A 459 41.05 -2.17 -25.08
N ARG A 460 41.51 -3.15 -25.88
CA ARG A 460 42.05 -4.42 -25.37
C ARG A 460 43.18 -4.21 -24.36
N ARG A 461 44.09 -3.28 -24.63
CA ARG A 461 45.21 -2.95 -23.73
C ARG A 461 44.76 -2.41 -22.36
N ARG A 462 43.54 -1.88 -22.26
CA ARG A 462 42.94 -1.34 -21.03
C ARG A 462 41.74 -2.17 -20.57
N ALA A 463 41.54 -3.34 -21.15
CA ALA A 463 40.43 -4.18 -20.79
C ALA A 463 40.68 -4.85 -19.45
N VAL A 464 39.61 -5.03 -18.68
CA VAL A 464 39.63 -5.71 -17.39
C VAL A 464 38.68 -6.90 -17.42
N ARG A 465 39.11 -8.01 -16.82
CA ARG A 465 38.31 -9.22 -16.66
C ARG A 465 37.90 -9.41 -15.22
N ILE A 466 36.69 -9.94 -15.01
CA ILE A 466 36.26 -10.41 -13.70
C ILE A 466 36.72 -11.86 -13.57
N PRO A 467 37.60 -12.21 -12.60
CA PRO A 467 37.98 -13.59 -12.41
C PRO A 467 36.77 -14.48 -12.08
N MET A 468 36.65 -15.59 -12.80
CA MET A 468 35.57 -16.55 -12.65
C MET A 468 36.15 -17.94 -12.39
N ARG A 469 35.33 -18.82 -11.80
CA ARG A 469 35.70 -20.22 -11.65
C ARG A 469 35.86 -20.87 -13.04
N PRO A 470 36.83 -21.78 -13.22
CA PRO A 470 36.91 -22.57 -14.45
C PRO A 470 35.58 -23.25 -14.78
N GLY A 471 35.16 -23.20 -16.06
CA GLY A 471 33.90 -23.76 -16.54
C GLY A 471 32.72 -22.79 -16.59
N VAL A 472 32.91 -21.51 -16.22
CA VAL A 472 31.94 -20.43 -16.44
C VAL A 472 32.51 -19.47 -17.47
N ASP A 473 31.87 -19.37 -18.63
CA ASP A 473 32.39 -18.61 -19.77
C ASP A 473 32.21 -17.10 -19.61
N SER A 474 31.08 -16.66 -19.07
CA SER A 474 30.78 -15.23 -18.88
C SER A 474 29.71 -14.98 -17.81
N LEU A 475 29.70 -13.75 -17.28
CA LEU A 475 28.62 -13.23 -16.46
C LEU A 475 27.59 -12.52 -17.34
N ASN A 476 26.36 -12.39 -16.84
CA ASN A 476 25.41 -11.42 -17.40
C ASN A 476 26.06 -10.03 -17.45
N ALA A 477 25.91 -9.33 -18.58
CA ALA A 477 26.62 -8.10 -18.84
C ALA A 477 26.31 -6.98 -17.82
N ALA A 478 25.07 -6.88 -17.33
CA ALA A 478 24.71 -5.92 -16.29
C ALA A 478 25.31 -6.29 -14.92
N ALA A 479 25.44 -7.58 -14.61
CA ALA A 479 26.14 -8.05 -13.42
C ALA A 479 27.64 -7.72 -13.49
N ALA A 480 28.26 -7.88 -14.67
CA ALA A 480 29.66 -7.52 -14.88
C ALA A 480 29.90 -6.01 -14.65
N VAL A 481 29.01 -5.15 -15.15
CA VAL A 481 29.02 -3.70 -14.87
C VAL A 481 28.93 -3.43 -13.37
N ALA A 482 28.04 -4.12 -12.65
CA ALA A 482 27.89 -3.94 -11.20
C ALA A 482 29.19 -4.30 -10.43
N VAL A 483 29.83 -5.41 -10.78
CA VAL A 483 31.10 -5.85 -10.15
C VAL A 483 32.21 -4.84 -10.44
N ALA A 484 32.32 -4.36 -11.68
CA ALA A 484 33.32 -3.36 -12.05
C ALA A 484 33.13 -2.03 -11.30
N LEU A 485 31.88 -1.55 -11.19
CA LEU A 485 31.56 -0.33 -10.45
C LEU A 485 31.80 -0.49 -8.94
N TYR A 486 31.52 -1.66 -8.37
CA TYR A 486 31.84 -1.96 -6.98
C TYR A 486 33.35 -1.92 -6.73
N ALA A 487 34.14 -2.56 -7.61
CA ALA A 487 35.60 -2.54 -7.51
C ALA A 487 36.17 -1.10 -7.62
N TRP A 488 35.65 -0.31 -8.56
CA TRP A 488 35.98 1.11 -8.68
C TRP A 488 35.66 1.90 -7.40
N ARG A 489 34.47 1.69 -6.83
CA ARG A 489 34.04 2.43 -5.63
C ARG A 489 34.90 2.07 -4.41
N ARG A 490 35.20 0.79 -4.23
CA ARG A 490 36.06 0.31 -3.14
C ARG A 490 37.49 0.86 -3.21
N GLY A 491 38.01 1.09 -4.42
CA GLY A 491 39.35 1.68 -4.60
C GLY A 491 39.44 3.18 -4.25
N ARG A 492 38.32 3.83 -3.91
CA ARG A 492 38.25 5.23 -3.49
C ARG A 492 38.00 5.41 -1.98
N GLU A 493 37.65 4.35 -1.27
CA GLU A 493 37.58 4.29 0.19
C GLU A 493 38.95 3.89 0.74
#